data_AF-A0A4V3IFD9-F1
#
_entry.id   AF-A0A4V3IFD9-F1
#
_cell.length_a   1.000
_cell.length_b   1.000
_cell.length_c   1.000
_cell.angle_alpha   90.00
_cell.angle_beta   90.00
_cell.angle_gamma   90.00
#
_symmetry.space_group_name_H-M   'P 1'
#
loop_
_entity.id
_entity.type
_entity.pdbx_description
1 polymer ?
#
loop_
_entity_poly.entity_id
_entity_poly.type
_entity_poly.pdbx_seq_one_letter_code
_entity_poly.pdbx_strand_id
1 'polypeptide(L)'
;MTDDLLKRAKRQRARAAESAAAMDADWYVEEERKIDSLGLTEAERQKAKANLMGDLVRRHKRSEGRAKRDNTPAKLLERDIKLKGSSHGR
;
A
#
# COMPACT_ATOMS: atom_id res chain seq x y z
N MET A 1 -5.45 27.22 -6.60
CA MET A 1 -5.84 26.15 -7.55
C MET A 1 -4.74 25.11 -7.75
N THR A 2 -3.59 25.43 -8.35
CA THR A 2 -2.50 24.43 -8.57
C THR A 2 -1.86 23.96 -7.26
N ASP A 3 -1.64 24.89 -6.32
CA ASP A 3 -1.13 24.58 -4.98
C ASP A 3 -2.07 23.68 -4.18
N ASP A 4 -3.39 23.84 -4.35
CA ASP A 4 -4.38 23.01 -3.68
C ASP A 4 -4.40 21.59 -4.25
N LEU A 5 -4.19 21.44 -5.56
CA LEU A 5 -4.07 20.14 -6.22
C LEU A 5 -2.79 19.41 -5.77
N LEU A 6 -1.66 20.12 -5.70
CA LEU A 6 -0.39 19.56 -5.20
C LEU A 6 -0.50 19.14 -3.72
N LYS A 7 -1.12 19.98 -2.87
CA LYS A 7 -1.38 19.64 -1.46
C LYS A 7 -2.30 18.43 -1.33
N ARG A 8 -3.36 18.34 -2.15
CA ARG A 8 -4.27 17.18 -2.18
C ARG A 8 -3.57 15.91 -2.65
N ALA A 9 -2.74 15.98 -3.69
CA ALA A 9 -1.93 14.85 -4.18
C ALA A 9 -1.01 14.30 -3.08
N LYS A 10 -0.31 15.19 -2.36
CA LYS A 10 0.53 14.80 -1.22
C LYS A 10 -0.27 14.10 -0.12
N ARG A 11 -1.43 14.65 0.26
CA ARG A 11 -2.30 14.06 1.30
C ARG A 11 -2.86 12.70 0.88
N GLN A 12 -3.31 12.54 -0.36
CA GLN A 12 -3.83 11.25 -0.85
C GLN A 12 -2.72 10.20 -0.93
N ARG A 13 -1.52 10.60 -1.38
CA ARG A 13 -0.35 9.70 -1.36
C ARG A 13 0.01 9.26 0.06
N ALA A 14 -0.01 10.17 1.05
CA ALA A 14 0.25 9.83 2.44
C ALA A 14 -0.78 8.82 2.98
N ARG A 15 -2.08 9.09 2.77
CA ARG A 15 -3.16 8.16 3.16
C ARG A 15 -3.04 6.79 2.49
N ALA A 16 -2.70 6.76 1.21
CA ALA A 16 -2.49 5.50 0.48
C ALA A 16 -1.29 4.72 1.02
N ALA A 17 -0.21 5.40 1.40
CA ALA A 17 0.96 4.79 2.02
C ALA A 17 0.63 4.25 3.43
N GLU A 18 -0.09 5.02 4.26
CA GLU A 18 -0.56 4.59 5.59
C GLU A 18 -1.46 3.35 5.49
N SER A 19 -2.45 3.39 4.60
CA SER A 19 -3.35 2.25 4.38
C SER A 19 -2.59 1.01 3.90
N ALA A 20 -1.62 1.18 3.00
CA ALA A 20 -0.82 0.06 2.54
C ALA A 20 0.07 -0.51 3.64
N ALA A 21 0.67 0.34 4.48
CA ALA A 21 1.46 -0.11 5.63
C ALA A 21 0.63 -0.92 6.63
N ALA A 22 -0.61 -0.51 6.88
CA ALA A 22 -1.54 -1.28 7.72
C ALA A 22 -1.82 -2.67 7.11
N MET A 23 -2.12 -2.75 5.81
CA MET A 23 -2.36 -4.02 5.13
C MET A 23 -1.11 -4.91 5.08
N ASP A 24 0.08 -4.31 4.98
CA ASP A 24 1.35 -5.04 5.00
C ASP A 24 1.63 -5.61 6.40
N ALA A 25 1.26 -4.90 7.47
CA ALA A 25 1.34 -5.39 8.85
C ALA A 25 0.37 -6.54 9.11
N ASP A 26 -0.89 -6.42 8.69
CA ASP A 26 -1.89 -7.49 8.81
C ASP A 26 -1.43 -8.75 8.07
N TRP A 27 -0.92 -8.58 6.84
CA TRP A 27 -0.35 -9.68 6.07
C TRP A 27 0.83 -10.34 6.78
N TYR A 28 1.74 -9.55 7.35
CA TYR A 28 2.90 -10.08 8.07
C TYR A 28 2.48 -10.94 9.27
N VAL A 29 1.51 -10.47 10.06
CA VAL A 29 0.99 -11.23 11.23
C VAL A 29 0.37 -12.55 10.78
N GLU A 30 -0.40 -12.55 9.70
CA GLU A 30 -1.01 -13.78 9.17
C GLU A 30 0.03 -14.77 8.64
N GLU A 31 1.07 -14.31 7.95
CA GLU A 31 2.15 -15.19 7.49
C GLU A 31 3.02 -15.70 8.65
N GLU A 32 3.27 -14.88 9.68
CA GLU A 32 3.99 -15.33 10.88
C GLU A 32 3.22 -16.44 11.60
N ARG A 33 1.90 -16.30 11.75
CA ARG A 33 1.02 -17.35 12.29
C ARG A 33 1.09 -18.65 11.49
N LYS A 34 1.14 -18.56 10.16
CA LYS A 34 1.32 -19.75 9.30
C LYS A 34 2.65 -20.40 9.58
N ILE A 35 3.75 -19.65 9.62
CA ILE A 35 5.10 -20.18 9.94
C ILE A 35 5.09 -20.89 11.28
N ASP A 36 4.49 -20.29 12.30
CA ASP A 36 4.41 -20.88 13.64
C ASP A 36 3.57 -22.16 13.69
N SER A 37 2.58 -22.31 12.79
CA SER A 37 1.73 -23.50 12.66
C SER A 37 2.38 -24.68 11.91
N LEU A 38 3.50 -24.48 11.21
CA LEU A 38 4.14 -25.50 10.37
C LEU A 38 4.91 -26.57 11.15
N GLY A 39 4.98 -26.48 12.48
CA GLY A 39 5.72 -27.45 13.30
C GLY A 39 7.23 -27.45 13.05
N LEU A 40 7.76 -26.33 12.54
CA LEU A 40 9.18 -26.17 12.21
C LEU A 40 10.07 -26.23 13.46
N THR A 41 11.31 -26.70 13.26
CA THR A 41 12.36 -26.52 14.26
C THR A 41 12.67 -25.03 14.46
N GLU A 42 13.28 -24.67 15.59
CA GLU A 42 13.61 -23.27 15.90
C GLU A 42 14.50 -22.63 14.81
N ALA A 43 15.49 -23.37 14.29
CA ALA A 43 16.38 -22.88 13.25
C ALA A 43 15.63 -22.62 11.92
N GLU A 44 14.71 -23.50 11.54
CA GLU A 44 13.90 -23.34 10.33
C GLU A 44 12.89 -22.21 10.48
N ARG A 45 12.29 -22.05 11.67
CA ARG A 45 11.40 -20.95 12.01
C ARG A 45 12.10 -19.61 11.89
N GLN A 46 13.30 -19.47 12.47
CA GLN A 46 14.09 -18.24 12.36
C GLN A 46 14.44 -17.91 10.90
N LYS A 47 14.83 -18.92 10.12
CA LYS A 47 15.08 -18.74 8.68
C LYS A 47 13.83 -18.31 7.91
N ALA A 48 12.68 -18.91 8.21
CA ALA A 48 11.40 -18.55 7.60
C ALA A 48 10.99 -17.11 7.95
N LYS A 49 11.13 -16.69 9.22
CA LYS A 49 10.87 -15.31 9.66
C LYS A 49 11.82 -14.30 9.00
N ALA A 50 13.10 -14.64 8.84
CA ALA A 50 14.06 -13.79 8.12
C ALA A 50 13.66 -13.60 6.64
N ASN A 51 13.22 -14.67 5.97
CA ASN A 51 12.71 -14.59 4.60
C ASN A 51 11.43 -13.75 4.51
N LEU A 52 10.51 -13.93 5.47
CA LEU A 52 9.25 -13.18 5.56
C LEU A 52 9.51 -11.67 5.68
N MET A 53 10.49 -11.27 6.49
CA MET A 53 10.90 -9.87 6.59
C MET A 53 11.41 -9.32 5.25
N GLY A 54 12.18 -10.13 4.51
CA GLY A 54 12.62 -9.78 3.15
C GLY A 54 11.45 -9.58 2.19
N ASP A 55 10.41 -10.40 2.28
CA ASP A 55 9.18 -10.25 1.50
C ASP A 55 8.36 -9.02 1.90
N LEU A 56 8.27 -8.71 3.20
CA LEU A 56 7.63 -7.51 3.69
C LEU A 56 8.24 -6.25 3.07
N VAL A 57 9.58 -6.16 3.07
CA VAL A 57 10.29 -5.02 2.46
C VAL A 57 10.00 -4.90 0.96
N ARG A 58 9.98 -6.03 0.23
CA ARG A 58 9.65 -6.05 -1.21
C ARG A 58 8.21 -5.58 -1.44
N ARG A 59 7.27 -6.05 -0.63
CA ARG A 59 5.86 -5.72 -0.70
C ARG A 59 5.64 -4.23 -0.43
N HIS A 60 6.23 -3.71 0.64
CA HIS A 60 6.16 -2.30 1.01
C HIS A 60 6.67 -1.38 -0.10
N LYS A 61 7.83 -1.69 -0.70
CA LYS A 61 8.37 -0.92 -1.84
C LYS A 61 7.41 -0.89 -3.04
N ARG A 62 6.73 -2.00 -3.33
CA ARG A 62 5.73 -2.05 -4.42
C ARG A 62 4.52 -1.18 -4.09
N SER A 63 4.03 -1.26 -2.85
CA SER A 63 2.91 -0.45 -2.37
C SER A 63 3.22 1.05 -2.42
N GLU A 64 4.40 1.46 -1.96
CA GLU A 64 4.85 2.85 -2.07
C GLU A 64 4.96 3.31 -3.53
N GLY A 65 5.53 2.48 -4.40
CA GLY A 65 5.65 2.76 -5.83
C GLY A 65 4.29 2.98 -6.48
N ARG A 66 3.31 2.14 -6.12
CA ARG A 66 1.91 2.29 -6.55
C ARG A 66 1.29 3.58 -6.04
N ALA A 67 1.45 3.90 -4.76
CA ALA A 67 0.93 5.13 -4.18
C ALA A 67 1.53 6.38 -4.85
N LYS A 68 2.81 6.36 -5.20
CA LYS A 68 3.48 7.43 -5.97
C LYS A 68 2.90 7.61 -7.37
N ARG A 69 2.70 6.51 -8.10
CA ARG A 69 2.21 6.51 -9.48
C ARG A 69 0.74 6.93 -9.58
N ASP A 70 -0.08 6.43 -8.67
CA ASP A 70 -1.54 6.54 -8.77
C ASP A 70 -2.08 7.85 -8.15
N ASN A 71 -1.28 8.54 -7.31
CA ASN A 71 -1.65 9.80 -6.65
C ASN A 71 -0.87 11.01 -7.18
N THR A 72 -0.68 11.10 -8.49
CA THR A 72 -0.12 12.30 -9.13
C THR A 72 -1.21 13.36 -9.35
N PRO A 73 -0.87 14.66 -9.41
CA PRO A 73 -1.83 15.72 -9.71
C PRO A 73 -2.65 15.46 -10.99
N ALA A 74 -2.01 14.94 -12.04
CA ALA A 74 -2.67 14.58 -13.29
C ALA A 74 -3.71 13.48 -13.11
N LYS A 75 -3.37 12.39 -12.38
CA LYS A 75 -4.30 11.29 -12.09
C LYS A 75 -5.48 11.72 -11.23
N LEU A 76 -5.25 12.65 -10.29
CA LEU A 76 -6.34 13.23 -9.50
C LEU A 76 -7.27 14.08 -10.36
N LEU A 77 -6.71 14.88 -11.27
CA LEU A 77 -7.51 15.70 -12.19
C LEU A 77 -8.35 14.82 -13.13
N GLU A 78 -7.77 13.78 -13.73
CA GLU A 78 -8.48 12.79 -14.55
C GLU A 78 -9.65 12.17 -13.79
N ARG A 79 -9.43 11.80 -12.53
CA ARG A 79 -10.45 11.17 -11.67
C ARG A 79 -11.56 12.16 -11.30
N ASP A 80 -11.22 13.40 -10.95
CA ASP A 80 -12.18 14.45 -10.62
C ASP A 80 -13.04 14.81 -11.86
N ILE A 81 -12.45 14.86 -13.06
CA ILE A 81 -13.19 15.06 -14.32
C ILE A 81 -14.16 13.90 -14.57
N LYS A 82 -13.70 12.65 -14.41
CA LYS A 82 -14.54 11.45 -14.62
C LYS A 82 -15.71 11.40 -13.63
N LEU A 83 -15.48 11.77 -12.37
CA LEU A 83 -16.52 11.83 -11.34
C LEU A 83 -17.55 12.92 -11.63
N LYS A 84 -17.11 14.12 -12.06
CA LYS A 84 -18.01 15.22 -12.44
C LYS A 84 -18.82 14.94 -13.71
N GLY A 85 -18.22 14.24 -14.69
CA GLY A 85 -18.93 13.78 -15.88
C GLY A 85 -19.99 12.72 -15.58
N SER A 86 -19.80 11.93 -14.52
CA SER A 86 -20.76 10.89 -14.09
C SER A 86 -21.96 11.46 -13.32
N SER A 87 -21.87 12.70 -12.83
CA SER A 87 -22.96 13.38 -12.11
C SER A 87 -23.92 14.18 -13.00
N HIS A 88 -23.70 14.20 -14.33
CA HIS A 88 -24.54 14.94 -15.29
C HIS A 88 -25.46 14.04 -16.13
N GLY A 89 -25.65 12.78 -15.71
CA GLY A 89 -26.46 11.77 -16.41
C GLY A 89 -27.47 11.06 -15.50
N ARG A 90 -27.96 11.72 -14.44
CA ARG A 90 -29.10 11.26 -13.65
C ARG A 90 -30.09 12.40 -13.45
#